data_AF-A0A076LJY3-F1
#
_entry.id   AF-A0A076LJY3-F1
#
_cell.length_a   1.000
_cell.length_b   1.000
_cell.length_c   1.000
_cell.angle_alpha   90.00
_cell.angle_beta   90.00
_cell.angle_gamma   90.00
#
_symmetry.space_group_name_H-M   'P 1'
#
loop_
_entity.id
_entity.type
_entity.pdbx_description
1 polymer ?
#
loop_
_entity_poly.entity_id
_entity_poly.type
_entity_poly.pdbx_seq_one_letter_code
_entity_poly.pdbx_strand_id
1 'polypeptide(L)'
;MTQLGAVVSEQRLASAVGLQILQAGGNAVDAAVAMGYALAVVNPCCGNIGGGRFMTLHLADGKNTLINFRERAPAAARADMYLGALSG
;
A
#
# COMPACT_ATOMS: atom_id res chain seq x y z
N MET A 1 -23.42 17.00 -9.58
CA MET A 1 -22.34 16.53 -8.69
C MET A 1 -21.06 16.51 -9.52
N THR A 2 -20.08 17.33 -9.20
CA THR A 2 -18.75 17.29 -9.82
C THR A 2 -18.05 16.00 -9.40
N GLN A 3 -17.46 15.30 -10.37
CA GLN A 3 -16.76 14.04 -10.13
C GLN A 3 -15.37 14.35 -9.53
N LEU A 4 -15.18 14.10 -8.24
CA LEU A 4 -13.98 14.48 -7.45
C LEU A 4 -12.75 13.56 -7.64
N GLY A 5 -12.85 12.53 -8.49
CA GLY A 5 -11.83 11.52 -8.71
C GLY A 5 -12.41 10.10 -8.61
N ALA A 6 -11.57 9.09 -8.78
CA ALA A 6 -11.94 7.69 -8.68
C ALA A 6 -10.92 6.91 -7.84
N VAL A 7 -11.41 5.94 -7.07
CA VAL A 7 -10.59 5.00 -6.29
C VAL A 7 -11.05 3.57 -6.55
N VAL A 8 -10.11 2.63 -6.61
CA VAL A 8 -10.39 1.22 -6.88
C VAL A 8 -9.49 0.36 -6.00
N SER A 9 -10.05 -0.70 -5.42
CA SER A 9 -9.32 -1.75 -4.71
C SER A 9 -10.10 -3.07 -4.78
N GLU A 10 -9.47 -4.16 -4.36
CA GLU A 10 -10.05 -5.48 -4.25
C GLU A 10 -11.09 -5.61 -3.11
N GLN A 11 -11.13 -4.65 -2.18
CA GLN A 11 -12.09 -4.64 -1.06
C GLN A 11 -13.01 -3.43 -1.09
N ARG A 12 -14.33 -3.67 -1.08
CA ARG A 12 -15.35 -2.62 -1.10
C ARG A 12 -15.19 -1.59 0.02
N LEU A 13 -14.89 -2.05 1.24
CA LEU A 13 -14.74 -1.16 2.40
C LEU A 13 -13.53 -0.23 2.26
N ALA A 14 -12.41 -0.73 1.72
CA ALA A 14 -11.23 0.10 1.46
C ALA A 14 -11.52 1.15 0.37
N SER A 15 -12.16 0.75 -0.73
CA SER A 15 -12.61 1.70 -1.76
C SER A 15 -13.56 2.76 -1.22
N ALA A 16 -14.47 2.40 -0.31
CA ALA A 16 -15.37 3.37 0.34
C ALA A 16 -14.59 4.39 1.20
N VAL A 17 -13.58 3.94 1.96
CA VAL A 17 -12.69 4.84 2.73
C VAL A 17 -11.96 5.80 1.81
N GLY A 18 -11.38 5.31 0.71
CA GLY A 18 -10.69 6.18 -0.26
C GLY A 18 -11.61 7.25 -0.86
N LEU A 19 -12.86 6.88 -1.18
CA LEU A 19 -13.85 7.81 -1.71
C LEU A 19 -14.24 8.87 -0.68
N GLN A 20 -14.39 8.48 0.59
CA GLN A 20 -14.67 9.42 1.69
C GLN A 20 -13.55 10.45 1.85
N ILE A 21 -12.28 10.03 1.71
CA ILE A 21 -11.14 10.96 1.78
C ILE A 21 -11.16 11.96 0.62
N LEU A 22 -11.43 11.52 -0.61
CA LEU A 22 -11.57 12.44 -1.74
C LEU A 22 -12.75 13.41 -1.56
N GLN A 23 -13.88 12.92 -1.04
CA GLN A 23 -15.06 13.75 -0.74
C GLN A 23 -14.79 14.78 0.37
N ALA A 24 -13.91 14.45 1.31
CA ALA A 24 -13.45 15.35 2.37
C ALA A 24 -12.39 16.37 1.89
N GLY A 25 -12.04 16.37 0.59
CA GLY A 25 -11.07 17.30 0.01
C GLY A 25 -9.62 16.82 0.06
N GLY A 26 -9.37 15.56 0.44
CA GLY A 26 -8.04 14.95 0.37
C GLY A 26 -7.60 14.71 -1.08
N ASN A 27 -6.29 14.62 -1.29
CA ASN A 27 -5.71 14.32 -2.60
C ASN A 27 -5.61 12.80 -2.87
N ALA A 28 -5.09 12.42 -4.03
CA ALA A 28 -4.93 11.01 -4.41
C ALA A 28 -3.99 10.23 -3.47
N VAL A 29 -2.97 10.88 -2.89
CA VAL A 29 -2.04 10.28 -1.94
C VAL A 29 -2.72 10.05 -0.60
N ASP A 30 -3.48 11.03 -0.09
CA ASP A 30 -4.24 10.90 1.16
C ASP A 30 -5.22 9.72 1.07
N ALA A 31 -5.94 9.62 -0.05
CA ALA A 31 -6.86 8.52 -0.31
C ALA A 31 -6.13 7.17 -0.37
N ALA A 32 -4.98 7.10 -1.06
CA ALA A 32 -4.19 5.88 -1.15
C ALA A 32 -3.63 5.42 0.22
N VAL A 33 -3.18 6.34 1.07
CA VAL A 33 -2.71 6.04 2.43
C VAL A 33 -3.84 5.50 3.30
N ALA A 34 -5.00 6.17 3.29
CA ALA A 34 -6.17 5.70 4.04
C ALA A 34 -6.67 4.33 3.57
N MET A 35 -6.70 4.10 2.26
CA MET A 35 -6.99 2.80 1.67
C MET A 35 -5.98 1.73 2.09
N GLY A 36 -4.68 2.07 2.13
CA GLY A 36 -3.63 1.16 2.58
C GLY A 36 -3.85 0.65 4.01
N TYR A 37 -4.18 1.56 4.94
CA TYR A 37 -4.53 1.20 6.31
C TYR A 37 -5.85 0.43 6.42
N ALA A 38 -6.87 0.83 5.66
CA ALA A 38 -8.13 0.10 5.63
C ALA A 38 -7.90 -1.35 5.15
N LEU A 39 -7.14 -1.56 4.07
CA LEU A 39 -6.77 -2.88 3.56
C LEU A 39 -6.01 -3.71 4.59
N ALA A 40 -5.15 -3.10 5.41
CA ALA A 40 -4.45 -3.80 6.49
C ALA A 40 -5.40 -4.41 7.54
N VAL A 41 -6.66 -3.97 7.59
CA VAL A 41 -7.70 -4.53 8.46
C VAL A 41 -8.63 -5.44 7.66
N VAL A 42 -9.18 -4.97 6.54
CA VAL A 42 -10.26 -5.66 5.82
C VAL A 42 -9.77 -6.67 4.78
N ASN A 43 -8.47 -6.69 4.45
CA ASN A 43 -7.86 -7.65 3.54
C ASN A 43 -6.62 -8.33 4.15
N PRO A 44 -6.74 -9.07 5.26
CA PRO A 44 -5.58 -9.56 6.01
C PRO A 44 -4.66 -10.52 5.25
N CYS A 45 -5.10 -11.09 4.12
CA CYS A 45 -4.25 -11.93 3.28
C CYS A 45 -3.19 -11.16 2.49
N CYS A 46 -3.38 -9.85 2.25
CA CYS A 46 -2.50 -9.04 1.40
C CYS A 46 -2.31 -7.60 1.90
N GLY A 47 -3.37 -6.99 2.44
CA GLY A 47 -3.28 -5.75 3.21
C GLY A 47 -2.49 -5.96 4.48
N ASN A 48 -1.54 -5.06 4.78
CA ASN A 48 -0.60 -5.30 5.87
C ASN A 48 0.03 -4.00 6.41
N ILE A 49 0.54 -4.09 7.64
CA ILE A 49 1.47 -3.14 8.27
C ILE A 49 2.85 -3.76 8.55
N GLY A 50 3.02 -5.06 8.28
CA GLY A 50 4.24 -5.82 8.57
C GLY A 50 5.03 -6.26 7.34
N GLY A 51 4.57 -5.94 6.14
CA GLY A 51 5.26 -6.20 4.88
C GLY A 51 5.75 -4.90 4.22
N GLY A 52 5.79 -4.90 2.89
CA GLY A 52 6.20 -3.76 2.08
C GLY A 52 5.36 -3.61 0.81
N ARG A 53 5.55 -2.50 0.10
CA ARG A 53 4.93 -2.27 -1.22
C ARG A 53 5.75 -1.27 -2.06
N PHE A 54 5.17 -0.89 -3.19
CA PHE A 54 5.61 0.18 -4.06
C PHE A 54 4.45 1.16 -4.28
N MET A 55 4.76 2.44 -4.46
CA MET A 55 3.78 3.45 -4.86
C MET A 55 4.34 4.28 -6.01
N THR A 56 3.71 4.19 -7.17
CA THR A 56 4.03 5.03 -8.34
C THR A 56 3.11 6.24 -8.34
N LEU A 57 3.68 7.43 -8.48
CA LEU A 57 2.94 8.69 -8.43
C LEU A 57 3.18 9.50 -9.71
N HIS A 58 2.09 10.07 -10.21
CA HIS A 58 2.11 11.20 -11.14
C HIS A 58 1.56 12.41 -10.39
N LEU A 59 2.39 13.43 -10.20
CA LEU A 59 2.05 14.62 -9.45
C LEU A 59 1.43 15.68 -10.37
N ALA A 60 0.67 16.60 -9.79
CA ALA A 60 -0.02 17.66 -10.53
C ALA A 60 0.94 18.62 -11.26
N ASP A 61 2.21 18.70 -10.83
CA ASP A 61 3.28 19.46 -11.49
C ASP A 61 3.89 18.71 -12.69
N GLY A 62 3.37 17.54 -13.04
CA GLY A 62 3.85 16.69 -14.12
C GLY A 62 4.98 15.73 -13.73
N LYS A 63 5.47 15.79 -12.49
CA LYS A 63 6.56 14.91 -12.02
C LYS A 63 6.07 13.47 -11.84
N ASN A 64 6.86 12.54 -12.36
CA ASN A 64 6.70 11.11 -12.08
C ASN A 64 7.69 10.67 -11.00
N THR A 65 7.23 9.93 -10.00
CA THR A 65 8.10 9.40 -8.95
C THR A 65 7.62 8.06 -8.41
N LEU A 66 8.48 7.38 -7.68
CA LEU A 66 8.27 6.05 -7.11
C LEU A 66 8.71 6.07 -5.65
N ILE A 67 7.87 5.56 -4.77
CA ILE A 67 8.23 5.23 -3.39
C ILE A 67 8.44 3.72 -3.32
N ASN A 68 9.67 3.31 -3.04
CA ASN A 68 10.02 1.93 -2.74
C ASN A 68 10.11 1.73 -1.23
N PHE A 69 9.14 1.02 -0.66
CA PHE A 69 9.12 0.63 0.74
C PHE A 69 9.06 -0.90 0.85
N ARG A 70 9.89 -1.57 0.05
CA ARG A 70 10.15 -2.99 0.14
C ARG A 70 10.77 -3.34 1.49
N GLU A 71 10.46 -4.53 1.97
CA GLU A 71 11.08 -5.13 3.12
C GLU A 71 12.60 -5.22 2.93
N ARG A 72 13.34 -5.13 4.03
CA ARG A 72 14.79 -5.31 4.03
C ARG A 72 15.13 -6.55 4.83
N ALA A 73 16.07 -7.35 4.31
CA ALA A 73 16.69 -8.40 5.08
C ALA A 73 17.24 -7.81 6.40
N PRO A 74 16.95 -8.42 7.57
CA PRO A 74 17.50 -7.95 8.84
C PRO A 74 19.04 -7.90 8.80
N ALA A 75 19.66 -7.06 9.63
CA ALA A 75 21.12 -6.91 9.66
C ALA A 75 21.87 -8.22 9.99
N ALA A 76 21.22 -9.14 10.70
CA ALA A 76 21.76 -10.46 11.03
C ALA A 76 21.48 -11.55 9.96
N ALA A 77 20.80 -11.20 8.86
CA ALA A 77 20.54 -12.12 7.77
C ALA A 77 21.85 -12.50 7.06
N ARG A 78 21.99 -13.78 6.72
CA ARG A 78 23.15 -14.35 6.06
C ARG A 78 22.71 -15.24 4.89
N ALA A 79 23.58 -15.40 3.90
CA ALA A 79 23.24 -16.10 2.65
C ALA A 79 22.82 -17.57 2.85
N ASP A 80 23.31 -18.23 3.90
CA ASP A 80 23.06 -19.63 4.21
C ASP A 80 21.99 -19.87 5.29
N MET A 81 21.26 -18.82 5.72
CA MET A 81 20.38 -18.89 6.91
C MET A 81 19.23 -19.92 6.83
N TYR A 82 18.90 -20.41 5.64
CA TYR A 82 17.83 -21.40 5.41
C TYR A 82 18.31 -22.73 4.83
N LEU A 83 19.63 -22.96 4.69
CA LEU A 83 20.17 -24.17 4.07
C LEU A 83 20.12 -25.42 4.97
N GLY A 84 19.65 -25.32 6.23
CA GLY A 84 19.79 -26.36 7.26
C GLY A 84 18.50 -26.86 7.94
N ALA A 85 17.38 -26.96 7.22
CA ALA A 85 16.12 -27.48 7.79
C ALA A 85 15.55 -28.74 7.11
N LEU A 86 16.29 -29.36 6.20
CA LEU A 86 15.82 -30.53 5.41
C LEU A 86 16.51 -31.85 5.77
N SER A 87 17.27 -31.94 6.86
CA SER A 87 17.81 -33.21 7.34
C SER A 87 16.84 -33.88 8.32
N GLY A 88 15.88 -34.62 7.76
CA GLY A 88 15.23 -35.76 8.40
C GLY A 88 15.95 -37.05 8.03
#